data_AF-A0A085ZPV1-F1
#
_entry.id   AF-A0A085ZPV1-F1
#
_cell.length_a   1.000
_cell.length_b   1.000
_cell.length_c   1.000
_cell.angle_alpha   90.00
_cell.angle_beta   90.00
_cell.angle_gamma   90.00
#
_symmetry.space_group_name_H-M   'P 1'
#
loop_
_entity.id
_entity.type
_entity.pdbx_description
1 polymer ?
#
loop_
_entity_poly.entity_id
_entity_poly.type
_entity_poly.pdbx_seq_one_letter_code
_entity_poly.pdbx_strand_id
1 'polypeptide(L)'
;MPANYKTSEKELLAIRNTIFKDYGIPELEKNGYVKSPSKTSWFGEYDAGIGGYSYELCKLTNQNKLHIITASIVKGDKWIKIYLNIFEPHQRLNSISELQDCDGINFHLPPHNLTQMRLRNDDYKGPPLFYMLFLPEYKIGSYKTQSSFEKQINKLRELIKKDMSNINSFVKRWHELYKPNITDREGNQI
;
A
#
# COMPACT_ATOMS: atom_id res chain seq x y z
N MET A 1 -15.86 -30.62 22.29
CA MET A 1 -15.70 -29.18 21.99
C MET A 1 -16.02 -28.95 20.52
N PRO A 2 -16.82 -27.93 20.13
CA PRO A 2 -17.08 -27.67 18.72
C PRO A 2 -15.77 -27.32 18.01
N ALA A 3 -15.56 -27.89 16.82
CA ALA A 3 -14.37 -27.61 16.02
C ALA A 3 -14.31 -26.12 15.66
N ASN A 4 -13.19 -25.47 15.96
CA ASN A 4 -12.96 -24.09 15.52
C ASN A 4 -12.90 -24.07 13.98
N TYR A 5 -13.63 -23.15 13.37
CA TYR A 5 -13.51 -22.88 11.93
C TYR A 5 -12.07 -22.42 11.62
N LYS A 6 -11.40 -23.12 10.69
CA LYS A 6 -10.04 -22.82 10.27
C LYS A 6 -10.01 -22.68 8.76
N THR A 7 -9.28 -21.66 8.29
CA THR A 7 -9.00 -21.41 6.89
C THR A 7 -7.51 -21.60 6.66
N SER A 8 -7.13 -22.14 5.50
CA SER A 8 -5.71 -22.34 5.18
C SER A 8 -5.00 -21.01 4.95
N GLU A 9 -3.68 -20.97 5.16
CA GLU A 9 -2.88 -19.77 4.87
C GLU A 9 -2.96 -19.34 3.40
N LYS A 10 -3.05 -20.33 2.49
CA LYS A 10 -3.19 -20.08 1.05
C LYS A 10 -4.49 -19.35 0.74
N GLU A 11 -5.60 -19.77 1.33
CA GLU A 11 -6.89 -19.09 1.19
C GLU A 11 -6.86 -17.71 1.83
N LEU A 12 -6.28 -17.55 3.02
CA LEU A 12 -6.14 -16.24 3.67
C LEU A 12 -5.29 -15.27 2.84
N LEU A 13 -4.23 -15.76 2.20
CA LEU A 13 -3.42 -15.00 1.26
C LEU A 13 -4.27 -14.57 0.04
N ALA A 14 -4.97 -15.50 -0.59
CA ALA A 14 -5.83 -15.22 -1.75
C ALA A 14 -6.95 -14.23 -1.43
N ILE A 15 -7.59 -14.36 -0.26
CA ILE A 15 -8.65 -13.45 0.20
C ILE A 15 -8.11 -12.03 0.38
N ARG A 16 -6.96 -11.86 1.05
CA ARG A 16 -6.34 -10.54 1.23
C ARG A 16 -5.96 -9.91 -0.11
N ASN A 17 -5.37 -10.71 -1.00
CA ASN A 17 -5.03 -10.27 -2.34
C ASN A 17 -6.28 -9.78 -3.10
N THR A 18 -7.35 -10.58 -3.08
CA THR A 18 -8.64 -10.26 -3.72
C THR A 18 -9.24 -8.98 -3.13
N ILE A 19 -9.22 -8.81 -1.80
CA ILE A 19 -9.72 -7.59 -1.16
C ILE A 19 -8.98 -6.35 -1.68
N PHE A 20 -7.65 -6.38 -1.71
CA PHE A 20 -6.89 -5.22 -2.17
C PHE A 20 -7.11 -4.97 -3.68
N LYS A 21 -7.08 -6.02 -4.49
CA LYS A 21 -7.29 -5.94 -5.94
C LYS A 21 -8.67 -5.40 -6.31
N ASP A 22 -9.73 -5.88 -5.66
CA ASP A 22 -11.10 -5.60 -6.09
C ASP A 22 -11.71 -4.37 -5.37
N TYR A 23 -11.15 -3.96 -4.23
CA TYR A 23 -11.70 -2.87 -3.42
C TYR A 23 -10.68 -1.77 -3.09
N GLY A 24 -9.39 -2.08 -3.07
CA GLY A 24 -8.34 -1.10 -2.83
C GLY A 24 -7.95 -0.36 -4.11
N ILE A 25 -7.51 -1.11 -5.12
CA ILE A 25 -7.04 -0.55 -6.40
C ILE A 25 -8.10 0.33 -7.07
N PRO A 26 -9.38 -0.07 -7.21
CA PRO A 26 -10.37 0.78 -7.86
C PRO A 26 -10.61 2.12 -7.14
N GLU A 27 -10.49 2.16 -5.83
CA GLU A 27 -10.62 3.43 -5.08
C GLU A 27 -9.37 4.32 -5.22
N LEU A 28 -8.18 3.72 -5.37
CA LEU A 28 -6.96 4.46 -5.74
C LEU A 28 -7.05 5.01 -7.17
N GLU A 29 -7.56 4.23 -8.12
CA GLU A 29 -7.76 4.63 -9.52
C GLU A 29 -8.72 5.81 -9.64
N LYS A 30 -9.83 5.81 -8.89
CA LYS A 30 -10.73 6.97 -8.77
C LYS A 30 -10.01 8.22 -8.22
N ASN A 31 -8.98 8.03 -7.41
CA ASN A 31 -8.13 9.11 -6.89
C ASN A 31 -7.00 9.50 -7.86
N GLY A 32 -6.96 8.97 -9.08
CA GLY A 32 -5.99 9.29 -10.13
C GLY A 32 -4.66 8.56 -10.00
N TYR A 33 -4.59 7.48 -9.22
CA TYR A 33 -3.47 6.57 -9.27
C TYR A 33 -3.62 5.61 -10.45
N VAL A 34 -2.51 5.21 -11.06
CA VAL A 34 -2.46 4.23 -12.13
C VAL A 34 -1.39 3.20 -11.83
N LYS A 35 -1.42 2.04 -12.50
CA LYS A 35 -0.31 1.08 -12.48
C LYS A 35 0.99 1.82 -12.80
N SER A 36 2.02 1.59 -11.99
CA SER A 36 3.36 2.11 -12.28
C SER A 36 3.84 1.61 -13.64
N PRO A 37 4.34 2.48 -14.53
CA PRO A 37 4.82 2.06 -15.84
C PRO A 37 6.27 1.55 -15.80
N SER A 38 6.97 1.71 -14.67
CA SER A 38 8.38 1.34 -14.50
C SER A 38 8.62 -0.15 -14.75
N LYS A 39 9.81 -0.50 -15.25
CA LYS A 39 10.13 -1.87 -15.68
C LYS A 39 10.16 -2.87 -14.54
N THR A 40 10.57 -2.47 -13.35
CA THR A 40 10.61 -3.36 -12.17
C THR A 40 9.37 -3.28 -11.29
N SER A 41 8.33 -2.58 -11.75
CA SER A 41 7.07 -2.52 -11.03
C SER A 41 6.32 -3.85 -11.07
N TRP A 42 5.77 -4.24 -9.93
CA TRP A 42 4.91 -5.42 -9.79
C TRP A 42 3.45 -5.00 -9.70
N PHE A 43 2.54 -5.80 -10.27
CA PHE A 43 1.12 -5.49 -10.30
C PHE A 43 0.23 -6.72 -10.13
N GLY A 44 0.46 -7.45 -9.04
CA GLY A 44 -0.39 -8.56 -8.61
C GLY A 44 0.00 -9.92 -9.17
N GLU A 45 1.12 -10.03 -9.87
CA GLU A 45 1.75 -11.31 -10.18
C GLU A 45 2.21 -12.00 -8.87
N TYR A 46 2.07 -13.32 -8.80
CA TYR A 46 2.57 -14.07 -7.65
C TYR A 46 4.10 -14.17 -7.74
N ASP A 47 4.78 -13.61 -6.74
CA ASP A 47 6.22 -13.70 -6.61
C ASP A 47 6.58 -14.82 -5.63
N ALA A 48 7.24 -15.86 -6.17
CA ALA A 48 7.71 -17.01 -5.39
C ALA A 48 8.86 -16.64 -4.44
N GLY A 49 9.64 -15.60 -4.74
CA GLY A 49 10.76 -15.12 -3.93
C GLY A 49 10.30 -14.54 -2.59
N ILE A 50 9.23 -13.74 -2.60
CA ILE A 50 8.59 -13.24 -1.36
C ILE A 50 7.47 -14.16 -0.85
N GLY A 51 6.97 -15.08 -1.68
CA GLY A 51 5.84 -15.95 -1.35
C GLY A 51 4.52 -15.19 -1.24
N GLY A 52 4.23 -14.29 -2.18
CA GLY A 52 3.12 -13.35 -2.07
C GLY A 52 2.83 -12.55 -3.32
N TYR A 53 2.14 -11.43 -3.11
CA TYR A 53 1.74 -10.48 -4.16
C TYR A 53 2.23 -9.08 -3.79
N SER A 54 2.67 -8.34 -4.80
CA SER A 54 3.04 -6.94 -4.68
C SER A 54 2.34 -6.11 -5.75
N TYR A 55 2.00 -4.87 -5.40
CA TYR A 55 1.40 -3.90 -6.30
C TYR A 55 2.12 -2.58 -6.15
N GLU A 56 2.37 -1.91 -7.27
CA GLU A 56 2.87 -0.55 -7.32
C GLU A 56 1.95 0.34 -8.17
N LEU A 57 1.51 1.44 -7.57
CA LEU A 57 0.70 2.46 -8.23
C LEU A 57 1.35 3.83 -8.10
N CYS A 58 1.28 4.61 -9.16
CA CYS A 58 1.84 5.95 -9.24
C CYS A 58 0.76 6.99 -9.51
N LYS A 59 0.96 8.19 -8.98
CA LYS A 59 0.19 9.39 -9.34
C LYS A 59 1.12 10.57 -9.47
N LEU A 60 1.12 11.20 -10.63
CA LEU A 60 1.75 12.49 -10.83
C LEU A 60 0.72 13.59 -10.56
N THR A 61 1.05 14.51 -9.66
CA THR A 61 0.17 15.63 -9.30
C THR A 61 0.49 16.89 -10.11
N ASN A 62 -0.46 17.81 -10.19
CA ASN A 62 -0.28 19.11 -10.83
C ASN A 62 0.81 19.98 -10.18
N GLN A 63 1.22 19.65 -8.95
CA GLN A 63 2.29 20.32 -8.21
C GLN A 63 3.68 19.71 -8.48
N ASN A 64 3.81 18.91 -9.54
CA ASN A 64 5.04 18.17 -9.85
C ASN A 64 5.51 17.31 -8.66
N LYS A 65 4.57 16.56 -8.07
CA LYS A 65 4.88 15.52 -7.07
C LYS A 65 4.52 14.16 -7.61
N LEU A 66 5.44 13.21 -7.47
CA LEU A 66 5.22 11.80 -7.78
C LEU A 66 4.88 11.06 -6.50
N HIS A 67 3.64 10.59 -6.41
CA HIS A 67 3.21 9.71 -5.34
C HIS A 67 3.41 8.27 -5.79
N ILE A 68 4.01 7.46 -4.93
CA ILE A 68 4.16 6.02 -5.13
C ILE A 68 3.47 5.30 -3.97
N ILE A 69 2.54 4.42 -4.31
CA ILE A 69 1.91 3.49 -3.38
C ILE A 69 2.41 2.09 -3.68
N THR A 70 2.97 1.43 -2.67
CA THR A 70 3.30 0.01 -2.75
C THR A 70 2.45 -0.77 -1.77
N ALA A 71 1.88 -1.89 -2.23
CA ALA A 71 1.17 -2.83 -1.38
C ALA A 71 1.85 -4.20 -1.43
N SER A 72 2.09 -4.81 -0.28
CA SER A 72 2.68 -6.14 -0.14
C SER A 72 1.77 -7.05 0.67
N ILE A 73 1.50 -8.24 0.14
CA ILE A 73 0.61 -9.25 0.71
C ILE A 73 1.30 -10.60 0.64
N VAL A 74 1.84 -11.04 1.77
CA VAL A 74 2.77 -12.19 1.83
C VAL A 74 2.16 -13.35 2.65
N LYS A 75 2.53 -14.59 2.29
CA LYS A 75 2.18 -15.79 3.06
C LYS A 75 2.81 -15.77 4.45
N GLY A 76 2.11 -16.25 5.47
CA GLY A 76 2.59 -16.27 6.87
C GLY A 76 2.52 -14.91 7.57
N ASP A 77 2.59 -13.81 6.82
CA ASP A 77 2.19 -12.49 7.27
C ASP A 77 0.65 -12.42 7.35
N LYS A 78 0.07 -11.72 8.34
CA LYS A 78 -1.38 -11.52 8.51
C LYS A 78 -1.89 -10.22 7.91
N TRP A 79 -0.99 -9.29 7.59
CA TRP A 79 -1.30 -7.93 7.15
C TRP A 79 -1.36 -7.83 5.63
N ILE A 80 -2.06 -6.80 5.15
CA ILE A 80 -1.82 -6.14 3.88
C ILE A 80 -1.01 -4.89 4.22
N LYS A 81 0.25 -4.84 3.80
CA LYS A 81 1.13 -3.71 4.09
C LYS A 81 1.04 -2.72 2.95
N ILE A 82 0.51 -1.53 3.21
CA ILE A 82 0.39 -0.47 2.21
C ILE A 82 1.30 0.68 2.63
N TYR A 83 2.14 1.13 1.72
CA TYR A 83 3.10 2.19 1.92
C TYR A 83 2.82 3.33 0.95
N LEU A 84 3.04 4.55 1.42
CA LEU A 84 3.03 5.77 0.62
C LEU A 84 4.41 6.41 0.70
N ASN A 85 4.95 6.80 -0.45
CA ASN A 85 6.10 7.68 -0.54
C ASN A 85 5.83 8.78 -1.56
N ILE A 86 6.42 9.96 -1.35
CA ILE A 86 6.19 11.13 -2.19
C ILE A 86 7.55 11.73 -2.58
N PHE A 87 7.72 11.96 -3.87
CA PHE A 87 8.92 12.52 -4.48
C PHE A 87 8.60 13.81 -5.20
N GLU A 88 9.62 14.64 -5.36
CA GLU A 88 9.59 15.85 -6.17
C GLU A 88 10.55 15.66 -7.36
N PRO A 89 10.04 15.34 -8.57
CA PRO A 89 10.88 15.25 -9.74
C PRO A 89 11.57 16.60 -10.02
N HIS A 90 12.90 16.60 -10.12
CA HIS A 90 13.69 17.79 -10.39
C HIS A 90 13.31 18.43 -11.72
N GLN A 91 13.08 17.60 -12.74
CA GLN A 91 12.49 18.01 -14.01
C GLN A 91 11.00 17.72 -13.97
N ARG A 92 10.21 18.68 -14.46
CA ARG A 92 8.77 18.50 -14.54
C ARG A 92 8.43 17.36 -15.50
N LEU A 93 7.82 16.32 -14.97
CA LEU A 93 7.23 15.25 -15.77
C LEU A 93 5.91 15.77 -16.36
N ASN A 94 5.65 15.52 -17.64
CA ASN A 94 4.36 15.87 -18.26
C ASN A 94 3.34 14.73 -18.10
N SER A 95 3.82 13.50 -17.96
CA SER A 95 3.01 12.29 -17.87
C SER A 95 3.72 11.21 -17.05
N ILE A 96 2.92 10.30 -16.46
CA ILE A 96 3.47 9.13 -15.75
C ILE A 96 4.21 8.20 -16.72
N SER A 97 3.77 8.11 -17.99
CA SER A 97 4.40 7.28 -19.03
C SER A 97 5.87 7.60 -19.29
N GLU A 98 6.35 8.79 -18.91
CA GLU A 98 7.78 9.12 -18.99
C GLU A 98 8.67 8.25 -18.08
N LEU A 99 8.07 7.53 -17.12
CA LEU A 99 8.76 6.58 -16.25
C LEU A 99 8.81 5.15 -16.82
N GLN A 100 8.22 4.89 -18.01
CA GLN A 100 8.11 3.55 -18.57
C GLN A 100 9.44 2.85 -18.82
N ASP A 101 10.46 3.63 -19.19
CA ASP A 101 11.79 3.10 -19.47
C ASP A 101 12.70 3.01 -18.24
N CYS A 102 12.28 3.63 -17.14
CA CYS A 102 13.02 3.65 -15.89
C CYS A 102 12.91 2.30 -15.18
N ASP A 103 13.97 1.92 -14.48
CA ASP A 103 13.94 0.72 -13.64
C ASP A 103 12.89 0.91 -12.53
N GLY A 104 13.02 2.01 -11.76
CA GLY A 104 12.14 2.35 -10.64
C GLY A 104 12.65 1.85 -9.29
N ILE A 105 13.65 0.97 -9.27
CA ILE A 105 14.22 0.42 -8.03
C ILE A 105 14.75 1.49 -7.09
N ASN A 106 15.34 2.57 -7.61
CA ASN A 106 15.96 3.61 -6.79
C ASN A 106 14.95 4.33 -5.88
N PHE A 107 13.68 4.45 -6.28
CA PHE A 107 12.63 5.03 -5.43
C PHE A 107 12.38 4.22 -4.14
N HIS A 108 12.84 2.98 -4.07
CA HIS A 108 12.68 2.07 -2.93
C HIS A 108 13.96 1.86 -2.13
N LEU A 109 15.11 2.36 -2.61
CA LEU A 109 16.40 2.20 -1.94
C LEU A 109 16.69 3.37 -0.98
N PRO A 110 17.60 3.20 -0.01
CA PRO A 110 18.08 4.32 0.78
C PRO A 110 18.66 5.45 -0.10
N PRO A 111 18.40 6.73 0.22
CA PRO A 111 17.69 7.21 1.41
C PRO A 111 16.16 7.34 1.24
N HIS A 112 15.61 7.00 0.07
CA HIS A 112 14.19 7.16 -0.24
C HIS A 112 13.27 6.30 0.63
N ASN A 113 13.72 5.12 1.03
CA ASN A 113 12.96 4.27 1.95
C ASN A 113 12.77 4.87 3.37
N LEU A 114 13.57 5.88 3.75
CA LEU A 114 13.47 6.53 5.06
C LEU A 114 12.25 7.45 5.17
N THR A 115 11.71 7.92 4.04
CA THR A 115 10.50 8.76 3.99
C THR A 115 9.26 7.95 3.64
N GLN A 116 9.36 6.63 3.53
CA GLN A 116 8.22 5.76 3.28
C GLN A 116 7.34 5.70 4.53
N MET A 117 6.03 5.86 4.36
CA MET A 117 5.05 5.79 5.45
C MET A 117 4.13 4.59 5.24
N ARG A 118 4.17 3.63 6.17
CA ARG A 118 3.18 2.56 6.22
C ARG A 118 1.86 3.10 6.76
N LEU A 119 0.81 2.98 5.95
CA LEU A 119 -0.52 3.46 6.29
C LEU A 119 -1.08 2.67 7.49
N ARG A 120 -1.73 3.38 8.42
CA ARG A 120 -2.21 2.85 9.72
C ARG A 120 -1.12 2.20 10.58
N ASN A 121 0.13 2.65 10.47
CA ASN A 121 1.23 2.18 11.31
C ASN A 121 2.14 3.35 11.69
N ASP A 122 2.65 4.07 10.70
CA ASP A 122 3.58 5.20 10.89
C ASP A 122 2.85 6.56 10.95
N ASP A 123 1.61 6.58 10.48
CA ASP A 123 0.75 7.77 10.36
C ASP A 123 0.03 8.13 11.66
N TYR A 124 0.23 7.37 12.74
CA TYR A 124 -0.48 7.59 14.00
C TYR A 124 -0.02 8.85 14.74
N LYS A 125 -0.97 9.55 15.38
CA LYS A 125 -0.73 10.72 16.21
C LYS A 125 -1.28 10.45 17.62
N GLY A 126 -0.42 9.99 18.52
CA GLY A 126 -0.77 9.75 19.92
C GLY A 126 0.21 8.82 20.64
N PRO A 127 -0.02 8.50 21.93
CA PRO A 127 0.85 7.60 22.67
C PRO A 127 0.82 6.19 22.05
N PRO A 128 1.99 5.52 21.86
CA PRO A 128 2.10 4.25 21.14
C PRO A 128 1.17 3.12 21.63
N LEU A 129 0.82 3.12 22.92
CA LEU A 129 -0.02 2.09 23.52
C LEU A 129 -1.47 2.12 23.01
N PHE A 130 -2.02 3.30 22.72
CA PHE A 130 -3.38 3.42 22.19
C PHE A 130 -3.48 2.91 20.75
N TYR A 131 -2.41 3.09 19.97
CA TYR A 131 -2.31 2.55 18.62
C TYR A 131 -2.43 1.02 18.62
N MET A 132 -1.68 0.35 19.50
CA MET A 132 -1.66 -1.12 19.55
C MET A 132 -2.98 -1.75 19.98
N LEU A 133 -3.80 -1.02 20.73
CA LEU A 133 -5.01 -1.56 21.36
C LEU A 133 -6.30 -1.27 20.58
N PHE A 134 -6.38 -0.16 19.85
CA PHE A 134 -7.68 0.35 19.39
C PHE A 134 -7.75 0.70 17.90
N LEU A 135 -6.63 0.76 17.18
CA LEU A 135 -6.69 1.11 15.76
C LEU A 135 -7.04 -0.09 14.89
N PRO A 136 -7.94 0.11 13.91
CA PRO A 136 -8.18 -0.91 12.91
C PRO A 136 -6.91 -1.07 12.07
N GLU A 137 -6.55 -2.31 11.78
CA GLU A 137 -5.38 -2.68 10.98
C GLU A 137 -5.83 -3.39 9.71
N TYR A 138 -5.02 -3.35 8.67
CA TYR A 138 -5.27 -4.08 7.43
C TYR A 138 -4.97 -5.58 7.57
N LYS A 139 -5.66 -6.27 8.47
CA LYS A 139 -5.57 -7.73 8.69
C LYS A 139 -6.94 -8.35 8.91
N ILE A 140 -7.05 -9.63 8.61
CA ILE A 140 -8.22 -10.43 9.03
C ILE A 140 -8.05 -10.71 10.52
N GLY A 141 -8.97 -10.18 11.34
CA GLY A 141 -8.97 -10.41 12.79
C GLY A 141 -9.27 -11.86 13.18
N SER A 142 -9.24 -12.16 14.47
CA SER A 142 -9.54 -13.51 14.97
C SER A 142 -11.01 -13.89 14.73
N TYR A 143 -11.25 -15.17 14.43
CA TYR A 143 -12.57 -15.76 14.21
C TYR A 143 -12.63 -17.19 14.75
N LYS A 144 -13.85 -17.64 15.12
CA LYS A 144 -14.10 -19.01 15.62
C LYS A 144 -15.12 -19.78 14.79
N THR A 145 -16.02 -19.08 14.11
CA THR A 145 -17.09 -19.63 13.26
C THR A 145 -16.97 -19.04 11.86
N GLN A 146 -17.59 -19.70 10.87
CA GLN A 146 -17.64 -19.19 9.50
C GLN A 146 -18.27 -17.80 9.42
N SER A 147 -19.40 -17.57 10.10
CA SER A 147 -20.03 -16.24 10.14
C SER A 147 -19.11 -15.18 10.77
N SER A 148 -18.32 -15.54 11.80
CA SER A 148 -17.33 -14.64 12.38
C SER A 148 -16.20 -14.34 11.40
N PHE A 149 -15.75 -15.34 10.63
CA PHE A 149 -14.75 -15.17 9.58
C PHE A 149 -15.20 -14.23 8.47
N GLU A 150 -16.41 -14.43 7.94
CA GLU A 150 -17.02 -13.57 6.92
C GLU A 150 -17.16 -12.12 7.42
N LYS A 151 -17.53 -11.93 8.70
CA LYS A 151 -17.54 -10.59 9.32
C LYS A 151 -16.16 -9.94 9.32
N GLN A 152 -15.08 -10.68 9.60
CA GLN A 152 -13.72 -10.14 9.58
C GLN A 152 -13.26 -9.79 8.16
N ILE A 153 -13.61 -10.61 7.17
CA ILE A 153 -13.39 -10.31 5.75
C ILE A 153 -14.07 -9.01 5.36
N ASN A 154 -15.34 -8.85 5.72
CA ASN A 154 -16.10 -7.65 5.38
C ASN A 154 -15.54 -6.40 6.09
N LYS A 155 -15.12 -6.52 7.35
CA LYS A 155 -14.44 -5.42 8.06
C LYS A 155 -13.16 -4.97 7.35
N LEU A 156 -12.31 -5.91 6.94
CA LEU A 156 -11.08 -5.59 6.22
C LEU A 156 -11.39 -4.93 4.87
N ARG A 157 -12.38 -5.45 4.13
CA ARG A 157 -12.85 -4.89 2.86
C ARG A 157 -13.30 -3.44 3.01
N GLU A 158 -14.22 -3.17 3.93
CA GLU A 158 -14.75 -1.81 4.14
C GLU A 158 -13.66 -0.85 4.61
N LEU A 159 -12.72 -1.33 5.44
CA LEU A 159 -11.58 -0.54 5.89
C LEU A 159 -10.68 -0.13 4.70
N ILE A 160 -10.25 -1.11 3.89
CA ILE A 160 -9.41 -0.86 2.71
C ILE A 160 -10.11 0.09 1.75
N LYS A 161 -11.38 -0.17 1.42
CA LYS A 161 -12.17 0.67 0.52
C LYS A 161 -12.25 2.11 1.03
N LYS A 162 -12.61 2.29 2.30
CA LYS A 162 -12.71 3.60 2.95
C LYS A 162 -11.37 4.34 2.87
N ASP A 163 -10.29 3.69 3.25
CA ASP A 163 -8.99 4.36 3.36
C ASP A 163 -8.37 4.68 2.01
N MET A 164 -8.50 3.79 1.03
CA MET A 164 -8.03 4.05 -0.33
C MET A 164 -8.87 5.15 -0.99
N SER A 165 -10.19 5.19 -0.72
CA SER A 165 -11.04 6.30 -1.20
C SER A 165 -10.64 7.64 -0.59
N ASN A 166 -10.10 7.64 0.63
CA ASN A 166 -9.65 8.82 1.37
C ASN A 166 -8.11 8.93 1.42
N ILE A 167 -7.41 8.47 0.38
CA ILE A 167 -5.94 8.44 0.35
C ILE A 167 -5.29 9.82 0.61
N ASN A 168 -5.99 10.90 0.27
CA ASN A 168 -5.52 12.27 0.49
C ASN A 168 -5.30 12.60 1.98
N SER A 169 -6.01 11.97 2.92
CA SER A 169 -5.72 12.16 4.35
C SER A 169 -4.34 11.62 4.72
N PHE A 170 -3.95 10.49 4.14
CA PHE A 170 -2.62 9.91 4.34
C PHE A 170 -1.54 10.75 3.63
N VAL A 171 -1.81 11.29 2.44
CA VAL A 171 -0.91 12.25 1.76
C VAL A 171 -0.66 13.47 2.64
N LYS A 172 -1.71 14.05 3.23
CA LYS A 172 -1.55 15.17 4.17
C LYS A 172 -0.69 14.76 5.36
N ARG A 173 -0.97 13.60 5.96
CA ARG A 173 -0.21 13.08 7.10
C ARG A 173 1.26 12.83 6.76
N TRP A 174 1.54 12.31 5.58
CA TRP A 174 2.90 12.11 5.08
C TRP A 174 3.67 13.43 5.07
N HIS A 175 3.05 14.52 4.58
CA HIS A 175 3.67 15.87 4.59
C HIS A 175 3.84 16.48 5.98
N GLU A 176 3.13 16.01 7.00
CA GLU A 176 3.38 16.40 8.40
C GLU A 176 4.63 15.72 8.97
N LEU A 177 5.01 14.56 8.42
CA LEU A 177 6.13 13.73 8.91
C LEU A 177 7.40 13.95 8.10
N TYR A 178 7.27 14.16 6.79
CA TYR A 178 8.38 14.10 5.84
C TYR A 178 8.35 15.25 4.82
N LYS A 179 9.50 15.45 4.19
CA LYS A 179 9.66 16.30 3.00
C LYS A 179 9.97 15.40 1.80
N PRO A 180 9.43 15.69 0.61
CA PRO A 180 9.78 14.95 -0.60
C PRO A 180 11.27 15.02 -0.88
N ASN A 181 11.88 13.88 -1.21
CA ASN A 181 13.21 13.89 -1.80
C ASN A 181 13.10 14.39 -3.23
N ILE A 182 14.05 15.24 -3.63
CA ILE A 182 14.19 15.70 -5.00
C ILE A 182 14.90 14.60 -5.78
N THR A 183 14.34 14.20 -6.92
CA THR A 183 14.83 13.05 -7.69
C THR A 183 14.85 13.35 -9.18
N ASP A 184 15.75 12.70 -9.92
CA ASP A 184 15.57 12.55 -11.36
C ASP A 184 14.46 11.53 -11.68
N ARG A 185 14.19 11.31 -12.97
CA ARG A 185 13.19 10.33 -13.43
C ARG A 185 13.53 8.87 -13.09
N GLU A 186 14.81 8.55 -12.89
CA GLU A 186 15.27 7.21 -12.51
C GLU A 186 15.21 6.98 -11.01
N GLY A 187 14.81 7.99 -10.23
CA GLY A 187 14.75 7.94 -8.77
C GLY A 187 16.08 8.17 -8.09
N ASN A 188 17.10 8.70 -8.79
CA ASN A 188 18.34 9.11 -8.15
C ASN A 188 18.13 10.45 -7.43
N GLN A 189 18.62 10.55 -6.20
CA GLN A 189 18.57 11.81 -5.46
C GLN A 189 19.52 12.85 -6.08
N ILE A 190 19.04 14.10 -6.14
CA ILE A 190 19.80 15.28 -6.56
C ILE A 190 20.09 16.18 -5.37
#